data_AF-A0A4P5QMX4-F1
#
_entry.id   AF-A0A4P5QMX4-F1
#
_cell.length_a   1.000
_cell.length_b   1.000
_cell.length_c   1.000
_cell.angle_alpha   90.00
_cell.angle_beta   90.00
_cell.angle_gamma   90.00
#
_symmetry.space_group_name_H-M   'P 1'
#
loop_
_entity.id
_entity.type
_entity.pdbx_description
1 polymer ?
#
loop_
_entity_poly.entity_id
_entity_poly.type
_entity_poly.pdbx_seq_one_letter_code
_entity_poly.pdbx_strand_id
1 'polypeptide(L)'
;MKDVYTIEDLRDWRVATADCELPLRLAVIGDPVAHSASPQMHNAALAALGIPARYTRLHIRPAELTEALGLLHGAGFIGINCTIPHKPGVLDAVDFADAAAKIVGGVNTVVVGADGKLTGFSTDGPGFSRAIRECFGAELRDLRVLVLGAGGGAGRAIAMQCAAEQCRALTLLNRSLDKLEPLLGDIAEIYPFDRVSSGDISDLFLKIGLANSDLIVNCTALGMKPGERSPVPAKYLTAAHLIYDTVYIGHRTPQLAAADTAGARGANGLSMLLHQGALSFKIWFQREAPIEVMREALLMRADPGAK
;
A
#
# COMPACT_ATOMS: atom_id res chain seq x y z
N MET A 1 2.83 26.80 -2.72
CA MET A 1 2.77 25.60 -1.86
C MET A 1 3.91 24.68 -2.26
N LYS A 2 4.66 24.13 -1.30
CA LYS A 2 5.72 23.16 -1.60
C LYS A 2 5.11 21.82 -2.00
N ASP A 3 5.76 21.09 -2.91
CA ASP A 3 5.31 19.74 -3.29
C ASP A 3 5.59 18.68 -2.22
N VAL A 4 6.65 18.91 -1.44
CA VAL A 4 7.14 18.08 -0.33
C VAL A 4 7.65 19.00 0.77
N TYR A 5 7.21 18.74 2.00
CA TYR A 5 7.64 19.41 3.22
C TYR A 5 8.60 18.49 4.00
N THR A 6 9.45 19.06 4.86
CA THR A 6 10.43 18.30 5.66
C THR A 6 10.15 18.37 7.16
N ILE A 7 10.99 17.72 7.98
CA ILE A 7 10.93 17.85 9.44
C ILE A 7 11.17 19.29 9.90
N GLU A 8 12.05 20.06 9.24
CA GLU A 8 12.29 21.47 9.56
C GLU A 8 11.04 22.32 9.33
N ASP A 9 10.31 22.06 8.23
CA ASP A 9 9.03 22.73 7.99
C ASP A 9 8.01 22.39 9.08
N LEU A 10 7.98 21.13 9.55
CA LEU A 10 7.03 20.67 10.55
C LEU A 10 7.28 21.29 11.94
N ARG A 11 8.54 21.56 12.30
CA ARG A 11 8.90 22.26 13.55
C ARG A 11 8.29 23.66 13.61
N ASP A 12 8.21 24.35 12.48
CA ASP A 12 7.65 25.70 12.34
C ASP A 12 6.41 25.71 11.42
N TRP A 13 5.53 24.70 11.56
CA TRP A 13 4.46 24.40 10.60
C TRP A 13 3.57 25.60 10.24
N ARG A 14 3.22 26.42 11.23
CA ARG A 14 2.41 27.62 11.03
C ARG A 14 3.08 28.62 10.09
N VAL A 15 4.40 28.76 10.18
CA VAL A 15 5.18 29.66 9.30
C VAL A 15 5.35 29.02 7.94
N ALA A 16 5.74 27.74 7.88
CA ALA A 16 5.98 27.00 6.64
C ALA A 16 4.72 26.88 5.75
N THR A 17 3.53 27.03 6.33
CA THR A 17 2.24 26.90 5.63
C THR A 17 1.43 28.19 5.59
N ALA A 18 2.00 29.34 5.97
CA ALA A 18 1.29 30.62 6.05
C ALA A 18 0.63 31.05 4.72
N ASP A 19 1.27 30.73 3.59
CA ASP A 19 0.78 31.06 2.25
C ASP A 19 -0.19 30.02 1.66
N CYS A 20 -0.57 28.99 2.43
CA CYS A 20 -1.53 27.99 1.96
C CYS A 20 -2.96 28.50 2.13
N GLU A 21 -3.72 28.54 1.03
CA GLU A 21 -5.14 28.95 1.03
C GLU A 21 -6.02 28.14 2.00
N LEU A 22 -5.70 26.86 2.17
CA LEU A 22 -6.38 25.94 3.07
C LEU A 22 -5.36 25.25 3.98
N PRO A 23 -5.72 24.94 5.23
CA PRO A 23 -4.80 24.31 6.17
C PRO A 23 -4.42 22.90 5.70
N LEU A 24 -3.13 22.61 5.74
CA LEU A 24 -2.61 21.26 5.51
C LEU A 24 -2.82 20.44 6.79
N ARG A 25 -3.86 19.61 6.81
CA ARG A 25 -4.26 18.80 7.99
C ARG A 25 -4.07 17.30 7.82
N LEU A 26 -3.70 16.87 6.60
CA LEU A 26 -3.41 15.49 6.26
C LEU A 26 -2.09 15.42 5.50
N ALA A 27 -1.37 14.31 5.64
CA ALA A 27 -0.17 14.07 4.86
C ALA A 27 0.11 12.59 4.64
N VAL A 28 0.98 12.30 3.68
CA VAL A 28 1.72 11.03 3.63
C VAL A 28 3.16 11.29 4.10
N ILE A 29 3.66 10.48 5.05
CA ILE A 29 5.08 10.45 5.44
C ILE A 29 5.82 9.28 4.80
N GLY A 30 7.08 9.47 4.40
CA GLY A 30 7.91 8.41 3.81
C GLY A 30 9.33 8.86 3.52
N ASP A 31 10.19 7.89 3.19
CA ASP A 31 11.57 8.13 2.75
C ASP A 31 11.97 7.13 1.66
N PRO A 32 11.93 7.52 0.36
CA PRO A 32 11.44 8.79 -0.19
C PRO A 32 9.90 8.85 -0.31
N VAL A 33 9.33 10.06 -0.40
CA VAL A 33 7.87 10.25 -0.50
C VAL A 33 7.38 11.03 -1.74
N ALA A 34 8.27 11.73 -2.43
CA ALA A 34 7.91 12.67 -3.52
C ALA A 34 7.03 12.05 -4.62
N HIS A 35 7.23 10.76 -4.90
CA HIS A 35 6.49 10.04 -5.93
C HIS A 35 5.03 9.73 -5.55
N SER A 36 4.67 9.76 -4.25
CA SER A 36 3.35 9.32 -3.76
C SER A 36 2.19 9.98 -4.49
N ALA A 37 1.21 9.17 -4.91
CA ALA A 37 -0.02 9.60 -5.56
C ALA A 37 -1.21 9.84 -4.63
N SER A 38 -1.02 9.65 -3.32
CA SER A 38 -2.05 9.91 -2.30
C SER A 38 -2.56 11.37 -2.30
N PRO A 39 -1.71 12.41 -2.45
CA PRO A 39 -2.21 13.78 -2.47
C PRO A 39 -3.18 14.07 -3.61
N GLN A 40 -3.04 13.44 -4.78
CA GLN A 40 -3.94 13.67 -5.90
C GLN A 40 -5.36 13.17 -5.60
N MET A 41 -5.48 11.93 -5.14
CA MET A 41 -6.79 11.38 -4.78
C MET A 41 -7.42 12.07 -3.57
N HIS A 42 -6.63 12.32 -2.51
CA HIS A 42 -7.20 12.91 -1.29
C HIS A 42 -7.59 14.37 -1.47
N ASN A 43 -6.79 15.19 -2.17
CA ASN A 43 -7.19 16.58 -2.40
C ASN A 43 -8.43 16.69 -3.30
N ALA A 44 -8.57 15.81 -4.29
CA ALA A 44 -9.79 15.73 -5.10
C ALA A 44 -11.01 15.37 -4.24
N ALA A 45 -10.89 14.38 -3.36
CA ALA A 45 -11.96 14.00 -2.42
C ALA A 45 -12.34 15.12 -1.44
N LEU A 46 -11.35 15.81 -0.87
CA LEU A 46 -11.56 16.93 0.05
C LEU A 46 -12.31 18.07 -0.65
N ALA A 47 -11.90 18.43 -1.86
CA ALA A 47 -12.55 19.47 -2.66
C ALA A 47 -13.99 19.09 -3.03
N ALA A 48 -14.23 17.87 -3.52
CA ALA A 48 -15.57 17.40 -3.90
C ALA A 48 -16.56 17.37 -2.73
N LEU A 49 -16.06 17.18 -1.50
CA LEU A 49 -16.88 17.17 -0.29
C LEU A 49 -16.90 18.51 0.46
N GLY A 50 -16.26 19.56 -0.08
CA GLY A 50 -16.20 20.88 0.55
C GLY A 50 -15.49 20.90 1.91
N ILE A 51 -14.56 19.97 2.15
CA ILE A 51 -13.81 19.89 3.40
C ILE A 51 -12.65 20.91 3.35
N PRO A 52 -12.59 21.90 4.27
CA PRO A 52 -11.61 22.99 4.22
C PRO A 52 -10.24 22.54 4.76
N ALA A 53 -9.65 21.54 4.11
CA ALA A 53 -8.34 21.00 4.43
C ALA A 53 -7.62 20.56 3.15
N ARG A 54 -6.29 20.42 3.23
CA ARG A 54 -5.47 19.81 2.17
C ARG A 54 -4.61 18.68 2.69
N TYR A 55 -4.25 17.81 1.76
CA TYR A 55 -3.37 16.66 1.92
C TYR A 55 -2.02 16.94 1.26
N THR A 56 -0.91 16.73 1.98
CA THR A 56 0.44 17.01 1.48
C THR A 56 1.40 15.81 1.59
N ARG A 57 2.68 16.01 1.25
CA ARG A 57 3.76 15.05 1.44
C ARG A 57 4.74 15.60 2.47
N LEU A 58 5.16 14.74 3.41
CA LEU A 58 6.18 15.03 4.40
C LEU A 58 7.32 14.02 4.24
N HIS A 59 8.50 14.49 3.83
CA HIS A 59 9.71 13.68 3.79
C HIS A 59 10.29 13.64 5.20
N ILE A 60 10.20 12.48 5.83
CA ILE A 60 10.67 12.22 7.19
C ILE A 60 11.64 11.04 7.10
N ARG A 61 12.85 11.17 7.64
CA ARG A 61 13.81 10.06 7.71
C ARG A 61 13.50 9.15 8.91
N PRO A 62 13.96 7.89 8.93
CA PRO A 62 13.69 6.98 10.05
C PRO A 62 14.06 7.55 11.43
N ALA A 63 15.19 8.28 11.51
CA ALA A 63 15.65 8.91 12.75
C ALA A 63 14.79 10.09 13.22
N GLU A 64 13.96 10.64 12.33
CA GLU A 64 13.10 11.81 12.59
C GLU A 64 11.66 11.39 12.91
N LEU A 65 11.32 10.09 12.80
CA LEU A 65 9.96 9.60 12.87
C LEU A 65 9.26 9.95 14.19
N THR A 66 9.90 9.65 15.32
CA THR A 66 9.34 9.92 16.65
C THR A 66 9.06 11.40 16.87
N GLU A 67 9.99 12.26 16.46
CA GLU A 67 9.82 13.71 16.53
C GLU A 67 8.66 14.17 15.66
N ALA A 68 8.62 13.71 14.40
CA ALA A 68 7.58 14.07 13.45
C ALA A 68 6.18 13.72 13.98
N LEU A 69 6.01 12.52 14.55
CA LEU A 69 4.74 12.08 15.14
C LEU A 69 4.34 12.95 16.33
N GLY A 70 5.29 13.34 17.18
CA GLY A 70 5.04 14.23 18.34
C GLY A 70 4.62 15.65 17.95
N LEU A 71 5.00 16.13 16.76
CA LEU A 71 4.65 17.46 16.26
C LEU A 71 3.25 17.53 15.60
N LEU A 72 2.67 16.40 15.19
CA LEU A 72 1.44 16.36 14.38
C LEU A 72 0.26 17.11 15.05
N HIS A 73 0.03 16.86 16.34
CA HIS A 73 -1.09 17.47 17.06
C HIS A 73 -0.94 18.98 17.16
N GLY A 74 0.24 19.47 17.57
CA GLY A 74 0.52 20.91 17.67
C GLY A 74 0.47 21.62 16.31
N ALA A 75 0.79 20.91 15.23
CA ALA A 75 0.67 21.38 13.86
C ALA A 75 -0.78 21.32 13.29
N GLY A 76 -1.74 20.81 14.06
CA GLY A 76 -3.16 20.77 13.66
C GLY A 76 -3.52 19.68 12.64
N PHE A 77 -2.70 18.63 12.55
CA PHE A 77 -3.04 17.45 11.75
C PHE A 77 -4.22 16.69 12.37
N ILE A 78 -5.08 16.15 11.51
CA ILE A 78 -6.15 15.22 11.91
C ILE A 78 -5.78 13.75 11.63
N GLY A 79 -4.77 13.54 10.78
CA GLY A 79 -4.32 12.21 10.42
C GLY A 79 -3.18 12.24 9.40
N ILE A 80 -2.52 11.10 9.25
CA ILE A 80 -1.51 10.89 8.22
C ILE A 80 -1.66 9.49 7.62
N ASN A 81 -1.18 9.29 6.40
CA ASN A 81 -0.67 7.99 5.99
C ASN A 81 0.84 7.92 6.23
N CYS A 82 1.36 6.71 6.32
CA CYS A 82 2.79 6.46 6.26
C CYS A 82 3.11 5.33 5.28
N THR A 83 4.24 5.48 4.59
CA THR A 83 4.76 4.47 3.66
C THR A 83 6.18 4.05 4.07
N ILE A 84 6.85 3.28 3.23
CA ILE A 84 8.22 2.80 3.46
C ILE A 84 9.12 3.98 3.87
N PRO A 85 9.98 3.79 4.89
CA PRO A 85 10.18 2.60 5.73
C PRO A 85 9.39 2.63 7.07
N HIS A 86 8.44 3.54 7.25
CA HIS A 86 7.96 3.94 8.58
C HIS A 86 6.90 3.05 9.21
N LYS A 87 6.25 2.16 8.45
CA LYS A 87 5.06 1.43 8.96
C LYS A 87 5.28 0.66 10.27
N PRO A 88 6.41 -0.06 10.46
CA PRO A 88 6.71 -0.70 11.74
C PRO A 88 6.98 0.31 12.85
N GLY A 89 7.80 1.33 12.59
CA GLY A 89 8.12 2.35 13.59
C GLY A 89 6.91 3.19 14.02
N VAL A 90 5.93 3.38 13.13
CA VAL A 90 4.64 4.01 13.48
C VAL A 90 3.80 3.09 14.36
N LEU A 91 3.78 1.78 14.11
CA LEU A 91 3.08 0.83 14.98
C LEU A 91 3.61 0.88 16.42
N ASP A 92 4.93 1.01 16.58
CA ASP A 92 5.58 1.09 17.91
C ASP A 92 5.32 2.43 18.62
N ALA A 93 5.02 3.49 17.87
CA ALA A 93 4.92 4.86 18.37
C ALA A 93 3.48 5.36 18.61
N VAL A 94 2.46 4.68 18.06
CA VAL A 94 1.06 5.07 18.29
C VAL A 94 0.58 4.65 19.68
N ASP A 95 -0.29 5.45 20.30
CA ASP A 95 -0.90 5.13 21.60
C ASP A 95 -1.84 3.92 21.50
N PHE A 96 -2.53 3.79 20.37
CA PHE A 96 -3.42 2.67 20.09
C PHE A 96 -3.21 2.18 18.66
N ALA A 97 -3.30 0.87 18.45
CA ALA A 97 -3.32 0.27 17.13
C ALA A 97 -4.47 -0.74 17.04
N ASP A 98 -5.17 -0.75 15.91
CA ASP A 98 -6.21 -1.75 15.67
C ASP A 98 -5.60 -3.16 15.57
N ALA A 99 -6.45 -4.17 15.77
CA ALA A 99 -6.00 -5.57 15.77
C ALA A 99 -5.36 -5.94 14.42
N ALA A 100 -5.88 -5.41 13.32
CA ALA A 100 -5.34 -5.67 11.99
C ALA A 100 -3.93 -5.09 11.80
N ALA A 101 -3.65 -3.86 12.25
CA ALA A 101 -2.31 -3.29 12.17
C ALA A 101 -1.29 -4.06 13.02
N LYS A 102 -1.71 -4.56 14.19
CA LYS A 102 -0.86 -5.40 15.05
C LYS A 102 -0.51 -6.73 14.37
N ILE A 103 -1.52 -7.41 13.82
CA ILE A 103 -1.35 -8.66 13.07
C ILE A 103 -0.45 -8.44 11.84
N VAL A 104 -0.69 -7.38 11.08
CA VAL A 104 0.13 -7.02 9.91
C VAL A 104 1.54 -6.56 10.31
N GLY A 105 1.78 -6.19 11.58
CA GLY A 105 3.06 -5.64 12.03
C GLY A 105 3.39 -4.28 11.40
N GLY A 106 2.37 -3.48 11.09
CA GLY A 106 2.57 -2.15 10.53
C GLY A 106 1.30 -1.32 10.45
N VAL A 107 1.45 -0.03 10.74
CA VAL A 107 0.43 0.99 10.56
C VAL A 107 0.70 1.71 9.25
N ASN A 108 -0.32 1.98 8.43
CA ASN A 108 -0.20 2.85 7.24
C ASN A 108 -1.10 4.09 7.33
N THR A 109 -1.96 4.17 8.34
CA THR A 109 -2.97 5.22 8.53
C THR A 109 -3.03 5.58 10.01
N VAL A 110 -2.89 6.85 10.35
CA VAL A 110 -2.97 7.36 11.72
C VAL A 110 -4.07 8.40 11.81
N VAL A 111 -4.85 8.34 12.89
CA VAL A 111 -5.74 9.40 13.36
C VAL A 111 -5.04 10.16 14.47
N VAL A 112 -5.06 11.48 14.40
CA VAL A 112 -4.58 12.36 15.48
C VAL A 112 -5.79 12.83 16.29
N GLY A 113 -5.88 12.38 17.53
CA GLY A 113 -6.95 12.73 18.45
C GLY A 113 -6.92 14.20 18.87
N ALA A 114 -8.07 14.69 19.34
CA ALA A 114 -8.18 16.04 19.91
C ALA A 114 -7.36 16.20 21.22
N ASP A 115 -7.03 15.09 21.88
CA ASP A 115 -6.13 15.01 23.05
C ASP A 115 -4.66 14.78 22.66
N GLY A 116 -4.35 14.74 21.36
CA GLY A 116 -3.02 14.49 20.82
C GLY A 116 -2.65 13.01 20.72
N LYS A 117 -3.50 12.09 21.17
CA LYS A 117 -3.22 10.65 21.06
C LYS A 117 -3.32 10.17 19.63
N LEU A 118 -2.44 9.24 19.27
CA LEU A 118 -2.34 8.67 17.94
C LEU A 118 -3.00 7.29 17.92
N THR A 119 -3.93 7.09 16.98
CA THR A 119 -4.52 5.77 16.73
C THR A 119 -4.13 5.29 15.34
N GLY A 120 -3.43 4.15 15.27
CA GLY A 120 -2.94 3.52 14.06
C GLY A 120 -3.86 2.43 13.50
N PHE A 121 -3.95 2.38 12.18
CA PHE A 121 -4.71 1.41 11.40
C PHE A 121 -3.89 0.91 10.21
N SER A 122 -4.23 -0.27 9.70
CA SER A 122 -3.69 -0.81 8.46
C SER A 122 -4.79 -0.96 7.41
N THR A 123 -4.73 -0.15 6.35
CA THR A 123 -5.69 -0.14 5.25
C THR A 123 -5.17 -0.81 3.99
N ASP A 124 -3.89 -1.21 3.95
CA ASP A 124 -3.27 -1.85 2.79
C ASP A 124 -3.92 -3.20 2.47
N GLY A 125 -4.03 -4.09 3.47
CA GLY A 125 -4.62 -5.42 3.30
C GLY A 125 -6.08 -5.34 2.83
N PRO A 126 -6.97 -4.66 3.57
CA PRO A 126 -8.36 -4.51 3.13
C PRO A 126 -8.48 -3.76 1.78
N GLY A 127 -7.57 -2.82 1.51
CA GLY A 127 -7.48 -2.14 0.21
C GLY A 127 -7.13 -3.10 -0.93
N PHE A 128 -6.18 -4.02 -0.70
CA PHE A 128 -5.82 -5.07 -1.64
C PHE A 128 -6.99 -6.05 -1.90
N SER A 129 -7.70 -6.50 -0.86
CA SER A 129 -8.87 -7.37 -1.02
C SER A 129 -9.96 -6.72 -1.90
N ARG A 130 -10.26 -5.44 -1.67
CA ARG A 130 -11.18 -4.67 -2.52
C ARG A 130 -10.66 -4.53 -3.95
N ALA A 131 -9.36 -4.33 -4.12
CA ALA A 131 -8.73 -4.26 -5.44
C ALA A 131 -8.88 -5.56 -6.23
N ILE A 132 -8.66 -6.71 -5.60
CA ILE A 132 -8.83 -8.03 -6.24
C ILE A 132 -10.29 -8.26 -6.65
N ARG A 133 -11.24 -7.91 -5.78
CA ARG A 133 -12.67 -8.00 -6.11
C ARG A 133 -13.03 -7.12 -7.31
N GLU A 134 -12.54 -5.88 -7.33
CA GLU A 134 -12.80 -4.93 -8.44
C GLU A 134 -12.16 -5.39 -9.75
N CYS A 135 -10.87 -5.73 -9.73
CA CYS A 135 -10.13 -6.03 -10.96
C CYS A 135 -10.47 -7.41 -11.53
N PHE A 136 -10.74 -8.38 -10.66
CA PHE A 136 -10.86 -9.77 -11.07
C PHE A 136 -12.25 -10.38 -10.87
N GLY A 137 -13.13 -9.75 -10.10
CA GLY A 137 -14.41 -10.33 -9.71
C GLY A 137 -14.24 -11.56 -8.81
N ALA A 138 -13.14 -11.62 -8.06
CA ALA A 138 -12.76 -12.78 -7.24
C ALA A 138 -12.61 -12.41 -5.76
N GLU A 139 -12.86 -13.38 -4.89
CA GLU A 139 -12.67 -13.28 -3.44
C GLU A 139 -11.37 -14.00 -3.05
N LEU A 140 -10.57 -13.42 -2.14
CA LEU A 140 -9.29 -14.02 -1.74
C LEU A 140 -9.45 -15.44 -1.17
N ARG A 141 -10.52 -15.67 -0.40
CA ARG A 141 -10.86 -16.98 0.18
C ARG A 141 -10.97 -18.11 -0.85
N ASP A 142 -11.29 -17.77 -2.10
CA ASP A 142 -11.53 -18.73 -3.18
C ASP A 142 -10.30 -18.97 -4.06
N LEU A 143 -9.20 -18.27 -3.79
CA LEU A 143 -7.99 -18.27 -4.62
C LEU A 143 -6.81 -18.97 -3.94
N ARG A 144 -5.95 -19.59 -4.74
CA ARG A 144 -4.57 -19.95 -4.36
C ARG A 144 -3.66 -18.78 -4.73
N VAL A 145 -2.96 -18.21 -3.76
CA VAL A 145 -2.24 -16.95 -3.91
C VAL A 145 -0.73 -17.16 -3.83
N LEU A 146 -0.01 -16.67 -4.83
CA LEU A 146 1.45 -16.54 -4.82
C LEU A 146 1.83 -15.08 -4.60
N VAL A 147 2.60 -14.80 -3.55
CA VAL A 147 3.16 -13.47 -3.26
C VAL A 147 4.67 -13.49 -3.50
N LEU A 148 5.14 -12.68 -4.44
CA LEU A 148 6.56 -12.45 -4.72
C LEU A 148 7.00 -11.20 -3.97
N GLY A 149 8.07 -11.28 -3.17
CA GLY A 149 8.52 -10.16 -2.34
C GLY A 149 7.77 -10.02 -1.02
N ALA A 150 7.37 -11.14 -0.41
CA ALA A 150 6.56 -11.16 0.81
C ALA A 150 7.27 -10.55 2.05
N GLY A 151 8.60 -10.42 2.03
CA GLY A 151 9.38 -9.85 3.14
C GLY A 151 9.41 -8.31 3.20
N GLY A 152 8.74 -7.61 2.27
CA GLY A 152 8.60 -6.16 2.27
C GLY A 152 7.27 -5.70 2.87
N GLY A 153 7.10 -4.39 3.13
CA GLY A 153 5.89 -3.86 3.78
C GLY A 153 4.58 -4.18 3.03
N ALA A 154 4.54 -3.99 1.71
CA ALA A 154 3.37 -4.34 0.90
C ALA A 154 3.15 -5.86 0.84
N GLY A 155 4.22 -6.63 0.62
CA GLY A 155 4.17 -8.09 0.56
C GLY A 155 3.66 -8.73 1.85
N ARG A 156 4.13 -8.25 3.00
CA ARG A 156 3.68 -8.67 4.33
C ARG A 156 2.20 -8.35 4.55
N ALA A 157 1.76 -7.12 4.28
CA ALA A 157 0.35 -6.75 4.42
C ALA A 157 -0.58 -7.59 3.54
N ILE A 158 -0.17 -7.84 2.29
CA ILE A 158 -0.92 -8.69 1.36
C ILE A 158 -0.96 -10.15 1.82
N ALA A 159 0.18 -10.72 2.24
CA ALA A 159 0.25 -12.09 2.74
C ALA A 159 -0.63 -12.28 3.98
N MET A 160 -0.55 -11.36 4.95
CA MET A 160 -1.39 -11.38 6.15
C MET A 160 -2.87 -11.21 5.82
N GLN A 161 -3.24 -10.37 4.84
CA GLN A 161 -4.63 -10.26 4.40
C GLN A 161 -5.15 -11.56 3.78
N CYS A 162 -4.36 -12.19 2.90
CA CYS A 162 -4.73 -13.47 2.30
C CYS A 162 -4.92 -14.57 3.35
N ALA A 163 -4.05 -14.60 4.37
CA ALA A 163 -4.18 -15.51 5.51
C ALA A 163 -5.44 -15.20 6.33
N ALA A 164 -5.67 -13.93 6.69
CA ALA A 164 -6.84 -13.51 7.46
C ALA A 164 -8.17 -13.81 6.76
N GLU A 165 -8.23 -13.69 5.43
CA GLU A 165 -9.41 -14.05 4.62
C GLU A 165 -9.48 -15.54 4.25
N GLN A 166 -8.58 -16.37 4.77
CA GLN A 166 -8.58 -17.82 4.57
C GLN A 166 -8.55 -18.21 3.09
N CYS A 167 -7.61 -17.64 2.32
CA CYS A 167 -7.35 -18.10 0.95
C CYS A 167 -7.12 -19.62 0.88
N ARG A 168 -7.28 -20.23 -0.30
CA ARG A 168 -7.19 -21.70 -0.43
C ARG A 168 -5.80 -22.24 -0.16
N ALA A 169 -4.79 -21.50 -0.60
CA ALA A 169 -3.38 -21.79 -0.39
C ALA A 169 -2.58 -20.50 -0.51
N LEU A 170 -1.50 -20.38 0.25
CA LEU A 170 -0.62 -19.22 0.25
C LEU A 170 0.82 -19.66 -0.03
N THR A 171 1.41 -19.14 -1.10
CA THR A 171 2.82 -19.36 -1.45
C THR A 171 3.58 -18.04 -1.31
N LEU A 172 4.62 -18.02 -0.49
CA LEU A 172 5.43 -16.82 -0.21
C LEU A 172 6.84 -17.00 -0.75
N LEU A 173 7.19 -16.25 -1.79
CA LEU A 173 8.55 -16.28 -2.33
C LEU A 173 9.25 -14.96 -2.05
N ASN A 174 10.48 -15.03 -1.55
CA ASN A 174 11.28 -13.85 -1.27
C ASN A 174 12.77 -14.11 -1.51
N ARG A 175 13.51 -13.09 -1.96
CA ARG A 175 14.96 -13.23 -2.19
C ARG A 175 15.73 -13.51 -0.89
N SER A 176 15.29 -12.90 0.21
CA SER A 176 15.92 -13.00 1.52
C SER A 176 15.01 -13.84 2.43
N LEU A 177 15.36 -15.11 2.64
CA LEU A 177 14.51 -16.07 3.36
C LEU A 177 14.34 -15.73 4.84
N ASP A 178 15.36 -15.13 5.45
CA ASP A 178 15.35 -14.59 6.82
C ASP A 178 14.18 -13.63 7.06
N LYS A 179 13.74 -12.89 6.03
CA LYS A 179 12.58 -11.99 6.13
C LYS A 179 11.23 -12.70 6.13
N LEU A 180 11.19 -13.98 5.74
CA LEU A 180 9.96 -14.78 5.76
C LEU A 180 9.71 -15.42 7.12
N GLU A 181 10.74 -15.72 7.92
CA GLU A 181 10.58 -16.42 9.19
C GLU A 181 9.60 -15.72 10.16
N PRO A 182 9.70 -14.40 10.43
CA PRO A 182 8.74 -13.73 11.31
C PRO A 182 7.33 -13.75 10.72
N LEU A 183 7.21 -13.52 9.40
CA LEU A 183 5.93 -13.53 8.69
C LEU A 183 5.24 -14.90 8.76
N LEU A 184 6.00 -15.99 8.63
CA LEU A 184 5.46 -17.34 8.74
C LEU A 184 4.98 -17.64 10.17
N GLY A 185 5.68 -17.14 11.18
CA GLY A 185 5.23 -17.20 12.58
C GLY A 185 3.87 -16.52 12.76
N ASP A 186 3.74 -15.28 12.29
CA ASP A 186 2.49 -14.52 12.41
C ASP A 186 1.33 -15.16 11.62
N ILE A 187 1.60 -15.70 10.43
CA ILE A 187 0.59 -16.40 9.62
C ILE A 187 0.10 -17.67 10.33
N ALA A 188 0.99 -18.41 10.98
CA ALA A 188 0.65 -19.66 11.67
C ALA A 188 -0.34 -19.45 12.83
N GLU A 189 -0.44 -18.23 13.39
CA GLU A 189 -1.42 -17.90 14.43
C GLU A 189 -2.86 -17.84 13.90
N ILE A 190 -3.05 -17.55 12.61
CA ILE A 190 -4.36 -17.23 12.03
C ILE A 190 -4.75 -18.11 10.84
N TYR A 191 -3.83 -18.92 10.31
CA TYR A 191 -4.03 -19.64 9.05
C TYR A 191 -3.45 -21.06 9.08
N PRO A 192 -4.13 -22.06 8.50
CA PRO A 192 -3.66 -23.45 8.54
C PRO A 192 -2.28 -23.63 7.92
N PHE A 193 -1.36 -24.17 8.71
CA PHE A 193 0.04 -24.36 8.30
C PHE A 193 0.19 -25.25 7.05
N ASP A 194 -0.67 -26.25 6.89
CA ASP A 194 -0.68 -27.17 5.74
C ASP A 194 -1.08 -26.49 4.41
N ARG A 195 -1.55 -25.24 4.47
CA ARG A 195 -1.90 -24.42 3.30
C ARG A 195 -0.88 -23.32 3.00
N VAL A 196 0.24 -23.28 3.72
CA VAL A 196 1.32 -22.31 3.49
C VAL A 196 2.54 -23.01 2.91
N SER A 197 3.13 -22.42 1.87
CA SER A 197 4.45 -22.79 1.40
C SER A 197 5.32 -21.55 1.23
N SER A 198 6.63 -21.70 1.39
CA SER A 198 7.57 -20.59 1.25
C SER A 198 8.88 -21.03 0.61
N GLY A 199 9.57 -20.10 -0.04
CA GLY A 199 10.85 -20.40 -0.66
C GLY A 199 11.54 -19.15 -1.22
N ASP A 200 12.66 -19.40 -1.91
CA ASP A 200 13.38 -18.35 -2.60
C ASP A 200 12.74 -18.03 -3.97
N ILE A 201 13.32 -17.08 -4.69
CA ILE A 201 12.90 -16.74 -6.06
C ILE A 201 13.80 -17.44 -7.09
N SER A 202 14.05 -18.75 -6.90
CA SER A 202 14.68 -19.60 -7.91
C SER A 202 13.65 -20.11 -8.93
N ASP A 203 14.14 -20.57 -10.08
CA ASP A 203 13.28 -21.11 -11.16
C ASP A 203 12.42 -22.29 -10.67
N LEU A 204 12.94 -23.12 -9.77
CA LEU A 204 12.22 -24.25 -9.19
C LEU A 204 11.01 -23.79 -8.37
N PHE A 205 11.22 -22.92 -7.39
CA PHE A 205 10.14 -22.42 -6.53
C PHE A 205 9.13 -21.57 -7.31
N LEU A 206 9.59 -20.77 -8.27
CA LEU A 206 8.70 -20.03 -9.17
C LEU A 206 7.82 -21.00 -9.97
N LYS A 207 8.39 -22.03 -10.59
CA LYS A 207 7.62 -22.99 -11.39
C LYS A 207 6.57 -23.72 -10.55
N ILE A 208 6.93 -24.17 -9.35
CA ILE A 208 6.02 -24.85 -8.43
C ILE A 208 4.91 -23.89 -7.96
N GLY A 209 5.28 -22.69 -7.53
CA GLY A 209 4.33 -21.69 -7.03
C GLY A 209 3.33 -21.28 -8.10
N LEU A 210 3.79 -21.01 -9.32
CA LEU A 210 2.94 -20.61 -10.45
C LEU A 210 1.96 -21.72 -10.84
N ALA A 211 2.43 -22.96 -10.97
CA ALA A 211 1.58 -24.10 -11.33
C ALA A 211 0.45 -24.36 -10.31
N ASN A 212 0.61 -23.90 -9.07
CA ASN A 212 -0.32 -24.13 -7.98
C ASN A 212 -1.08 -22.86 -7.55
N SER A 213 -1.04 -21.78 -8.32
CA SER A 213 -1.66 -20.51 -7.95
C SER A 213 -2.65 -20.01 -9.00
N ASP A 214 -3.70 -19.34 -8.52
CA ASP A 214 -4.67 -18.64 -9.35
C ASP A 214 -4.31 -17.15 -9.46
N LEU A 215 -3.87 -16.55 -8.34
CA LEU A 215 -3.47 -15.15 -8.24
C LEU A 215 -1.97 -15.03 -7.96
N ILE A 216 -1.26 -14.32 -8.83
CA ILE A 216 0.17 -14.04 -8.71
C ILE A 216 0.34 -12.55 -8.43
N VAL A 217 0.87 -12.24 -7.25
CA VAL A 217 1.07 -10.88 -6.77
C VAL A 217 2.54 -10.53 -6.74
N ASN A 218 2.96 -9.51 -7.48
CA ASN A 218 4.30 -8.94 -7.36
C ASN A 218 4.32 -7.79 -6.35
N CYS A 219 5.02 -8.02 -5.24
CA CYS A 219 5.30 -7.03 -4.20
C CYS A 219 6.78 -6.62 -4.18
N THR A 220 7.56 -7.00 -5.20
CA THR A 220 8.95 -6.58 -5.36
C THR A 220 9.02 -5.20 -6.02
N ALA A 221 10.19 -4.57 -5.95
CA ALA A 221 10.45 -3.32 -6.67
C ALA A 221 10.76 -3.53 -8.17
N LEU A 222 10.77 -4.78 -8.67
CA LEU A 222 11.05 -5.07 -10.07
C LEU A 222 9.91 -4.53 -10.95
N GLY A 223 10.27 -3.80 -12.00
CA GLY A 223 9.35 -3.13 -12.91
C GLY A 223 9.16 -1.65 -12.59
N MET A 224 9.78 -1.12 -11.53
CA MET A 224 9.75 0.30 -11.20
C MET A 224 10.71 1.14 -12.07
N LYS A 225 11.80 0.54 -12.58
CA LYS A 225 12.79 1.26 -13.40
C LYS A 225 12.72 0.82 -14.87
N PRO A 226 12.96 1.76 -15.82
CA PRO A 226 13.07 1.40 -17.23
C PRO A 226 14.11 0.30 -17.46
N GLY A 227 13.77 -0.68 -18.31
CA GLY A 227 14.66 -1.79 -18.68
C GLY A 227 14.70 -2.97 -17.70
N GLU A 228 13.99 -2.90 -16.57
CA GLU A 228 13.83 -4.06 -15.68
C GLU A 228 12.99 -5.17 -16.33
N ARG A 229 13.23 -6.40 -15.89
CA ARG A 229 12.54 -7.59 -16.41
C ARG A 229 11.34 -7.93 -15.53
N SER A 230 10.39 -8.69 -16.09
CA SER A 230 9.31 -9.27 -15.32
C SER A 230 9.87 -10.18 -14.21
N PRO A 231 9.33 -10.14 -12.98
CA PRO A 231 9.66 -11.11 -11.93
C PRO A 231 9.23 -12.54 -12.30
N VAL A 232 8.28 -12.67 -13.23
CA VAL A 232 7.77 -13.96 -13.73
C VAL A 232 7.96 -14.07 -15.24
N PRO A 233 8.72 -15.05 -15.74
CA PRO A 233 8.81 -15.31 -17.17
C PRO A 233 7.43 -15.64 -17.80
N ALA A 234 7.10 -15.01 -18.93
CA ALA A 234 5.82 -15.20 -19.62
C ALA A 234 5.53 -16.68 -19.96
N LYS A 235 6.57 -17.48 -20.23
CA LYS A 235 6.47 -18.93 -20.51
C LYS A 235 5.86 -19.77 -19.38
N TYR A 236 5.82 -19.24 -18.15
CA TYR A 236 5.20 -19.90 -17.00
C TYR A 236 3.79 -19.38 -16.72
N LEU A 237 3.33 -18.37 -17.45
CA LEU A 237 1.99 -17.83 -17.33
C LEU A 237 1.03 -18.54 -18.29
N THR A 238 -0.23 -18.60 -17.89
CA THR A 238 -1.33 -19.15 -18.70
C THR A 238 -2.52 -18.20 -18.60
N ALA A 239 -3.48 -18.32 -19.52
CA ALA A 239 -4.70 -17.52 -19.51
C ALA A 239 -5.57 -17.70 -18.24
N ALA A 240 -5.34 -18.76 -17.46
CA ALA A 240 -6.03 -19.00 -16.20
C ALA A 240 -5.51 -18.12 -15.04
N HIS A 241 -4.30 -17.57 -15.16
CA HIS A 241 -3.71 -16.76 -14.09
C HIS A 241 -4.32 -15.36 -14.01
N LEU A 242 -4.42 -14.86 -12.78
CA LEU A 242 -4.66 -13.47 -12.44
C LEU A 242 -3.33 -12.85 -11.99
N ILE A 243 -2.91 -11.77 -12.63
CA ILE A 243 -1.63 -11.11 -12.37
C ILE A 243 -1.88 -9.75 -11.73
N TYR A 244 -1.42 -9.56 -10.50
CA TYR A 244 -1.49 -8.28 -9.80
C TYR A 244 -0.09 -7.75 -9.54
N ASP A 245 0.24 -6.58 -10.09
CA ASP A 245 1.53 -5.94 -9.87
C ASP A 245 1.34 -4.75 -8.93
N THR A 246 1.97 -4.74 -7.75
CA THR A 246 1.82 -3.61 -6.81
C THR A 246 2.46 -2.31 -7.32
N VAL A 247 3.30 -2.40 -8.36
CA VAL A 247 3.80 -1.23 -9.07
C VAL A 247 2.65 -0.57 -9.83
N TYR A 248 2.43 0.72 -9.58
CA TYR A 248 1.39 1.53 -10.24
C TYR A 248 1.96 2.67 -11.09
N ILE A 249 3.29 2.84 -11.10
CA ILE A 249 3.98 3.87 -11.89
C ILE A 249 4.36 3.29 -13.24
N GLY A 250 3.94 3.95 -14.32
CA GLY A 250 4.06 3.46 -15.69
C GLY A 250 2.86 2.58 -16.06
N HIS A 251 2.20 2.91 -17.18
CA HIS A 251 0.94 2.26 -17.58
C HIS A 251 1.07 0.75 -17.77
N ARG A 252 2.27 0.24 -18.05
CA ARG A 252 2.48 -1.17 -18.38
C ARG A 252 3.84 -1.66 -17.93
N THR A 253 3.86 -2.37 -16.80
CA THR A 253 5.08 -3.00 -16.29
C THR A 253 5.45 -4.20 -17.15
N PRO A 254 6.72 -4.64 -17.12
CA PRO A 254 7.15 -5.87 -17.79
C PRO A 254 6.34 -7.11 -17.39
N GLN A 255 5.83 -7.16 -16.15
CA GLN A 255 5.00 -8.26 -15.67
C GLN A 255 3.62 -8.25 -16.32
N LEU A 256 2.99 -7.08 -16.42
CA LEU A 256 1.70 -6.96 -17.08
C LEU A 256 1.84 -7.29 -18.57
N ALA A 257 2.89 -6.80 -19.23
CA ALA A 257 3.18 -7.16 -20.62
C ALA A 257 3.35 -8.70 -20.82
N ALA A 258 3.97 -9.38 -19.86
CA ALA A 258 4.08 -10.83 -19.85
C ALA A 258 2.71 -11.52 -19.63
N ALA A 259 1.84 -10.94 -18.80
CA ALA A 259 0.47 -11.41 -18.61
C ALA A 259 -0.32 -11.36 -19.93
N ASP A 260 -0.25 -10.24 -20.65
CA ASP A 260 -0.95 -10.07 -21.93
C ASP A 260 -0.46 -11.06 -22.98
N THR A 261 0.85 -11.27 -23.05
CA THR A 261 1.47 -12.25 -23.96
C THR A 261 0.94 -13.67 -23.71
N ALA A 262 0.65 -14.00 -22.45
CA ALA A 262 0.12 -15.28 -22.04
C ALA A 262 -1.42 -15.37 -22.07
N GLY A 263 -2.12 -14.28 -22.45
CA GLY A 263 -3.58 -14.19 -22.39
C GLY A 263 -4.16 -14.14 -20.97
N ALA A 264 -3.33 -13.86 -19.96
CA ALA A 264 -3.73 -13.74 -18.57
C ALA A 264 -4.38 -12.38 -18.29
N ARG A 265 -5.21 -12.31 -17.25
CA ARG A 265 -5.79 -11.04 -16.80
C ARG A 265 -4.80 -10.33 -15.89
N GLY A 266 -4.45 -9.09 -16.20
CA GLY A 266 -3.50 -8.28 -15.44
C GLY A 266 -4.11 -7.00 -14.85
N ALA A 267 -3.69 -6.62 -13.64
CA ALA A 267 -4.00 -5.34 -13.02
C ALA A 267 -2.78 -4.78 -12.27
N ASN A 268 -2.67 -3.45 -12.22
CA ASN A 268 -1.58 -2.76 -11.53
C ASN A 268 -1.99 -2.28 -10.12
N GLY A 269 -1.05 -1.69 -9.40
CA GLY A 269 -1.22 -1.31 -8.00
C GLY A 269 -2.14 -0.12 -7.75
N LEU A 270 -2.64 0.53 -8.81
CA LEU A 270 -3.43 1.76 -8.68
C LEU A 270 -4.75 1.50 -7.96
N SER A 271 -5.34 0.33 -8.20
CA SER A 271 -6.58 -0.12 -7.53
C SER A 271 -6.37 -0.27 -6.02
N MET A 272 -5.30 -0.95 -5.59
CA MET A 272 -4.95 -1.04 -4.17
C MET A 272 -4.68 0.33 -3.57
N LEU A 273 -3.93 1.21 -4.26
CA LEU A 273 -3.68 2.59 -3.80
C LEU A 273 -4.99 3.36 -3.57
N LEU A 274 -5.93 3.26 -4.52
CA LEU A 274 -7.24 3.90 -4.43
C LEU A 274 -8.04 3.38 -3.23
N HIS A 275 -8.16 2.06 -3.08
CA HIS A 275 -8.98 1.45 -2.05
C HIS A 275 -8.41 1.63 -0.64
N GLN A 276 -7.09 1.53 -0.45
CA GLN A 276 -6.48 1.85 0.84
C GLN A 276 -6.63 3.34 1.19
N GLY A 277 -6.60 4.22 0.19
CA GLY A 277 -6.82 5.65 0.37
C GLY A 277 -8.26 5.95 0.79
N ALA A 278 -9.23 5.34 0.11
CA ALA A 278 -10.64 5.48 0.44
C ALA A 278 -10.95 4.98 1.86
N LEU A 279 -10.34 3.88 2.29
CA LEU A 279 -10.41 3.39 3.67
C LEU A 279 -9.81 4.37 4.68
N SER A 280 -8.64 4.93 4.37
CA SER A 280 -7.99 5.94 5.21
C SER A 280 -8.87 7.19 5.36
N PHE A 281 -9.48 7.64 4.26
CA PHE A 281 -10.43 8.74 4.26
C PHE A 281 -11.64 8.46 5.15
N LYS A 282 -12.22 7.25 5.04
CA LYS A 282 -13.33 6.84 5.91
C LYS A 282 -12.94 6.84 7.38
N ILE A 283 -11.73 6.42 7.71
CA ILE A 283 -11.22 6.44 9.10
C ILE A 283 -11.14 7.88 9.63
N TRP A 284 -10.58 8.83 8.87
CA TRP A 284 -10.43 10.21 9.35
C TRP A 284 -11.75 10.96 9.44
N PHE A 285 -12.66 10.75 8.50
CA PHE A 285 -13.88 11.56 8.37
C PHE A 285 -15.16 10.86 8.80
N GLN A 286 -15.10 9.56 9.14
CA GLN A 286 -16.25 8.73 9.50
C GLN A 286 -17.35 8.76 8.43
N ARG A 287 -16.94 8.87 7.16
CA ARG A 287 -17.79 9.03 5.98
C ARG A 287 -17.16 8.32 4.79
N GLU A 288 -17.99 7.78 3.89
CA GLU A 288 -17.49 7.15 2.66
C GLU A 288 -16.74 8.17 1.79
N ALA A 289 -15.62 7.74 1.22
CA ALA A 289 -14.86 8.54 0.29
C ALA A 289 -15.57 8.61 -1.08
N PRO A 290 -15.50 9.73 -1.81
CA PRO A 290 -16.01 9.82 -3.17
C PRO A 290 -15.05 9.07 -4.12
N ILE A 291 -15.15 7.73 -4.14
CA ILE A 291 -14.13 6.86 -4.73
C ILE A 291 -13.93 7.10 -6.23
N GLU A 292 -14.98 7.43 -6.98
CA GLU A 292 -14.85 7.73 -8.41
C GLU A 292 -14.12 9.05 -8.66
N VAL A 293 -14.32 10.08 -7.83
CA VAL A 293 -13.55 11.33 -7.88
C VAL A 293 -12.07 11.07 -7.59
N MET A 294 -11.80 10.22 -6.60
CA MET A 294 -10.44 9.79 -6.26
C MET A 294 -9.79 9.04 -7.44
N ARG A 295 -10.54 8.15 -8.10
CA ARG A 295 -10.09 7.37 -9.25
C ARG A 295 -9.74 8.26 -10.43
N GLU A 296 -10.62 9.17 -10.81
CA GLU A 296 -10.39 10.11 -11.92
C GLU A 296 -9.13 10.95 -11.68
N ALA A 297 -8.93 11.45 -10.46
CA ALA A 297 -7.75 12.23 -10.09
C ALA A 297 -6.44 11.41 -10.20
N LEU A 298 -6.48 10.11 -9.90
CA LEU A 298 -5.33 9.23 -10.09
C LEU A 298 -5.02 8.98 -11.57
N LEU A 299 -6.05 8.78 -12.38
CA LEU A 299 -5.89 8.54 -13.82
C LEU A 299 -5.36 9.77 -14.56
N MET A 300 -5.84 10.97 -14.22
CA MET A 300 -5.33 12.23 -14.80
C MET A 300 -3.85 12.46 -14.52
N ARG A 301 -3.34 12.01 -13.36
CA ARG A 301 -1.90 12.08 -13.07
C ARG A 301 -1.10 11.06 -13.89
N ALA A 302 -1.68 9.88 -14.11
CA ALA A 302 -1.00 8.82 -14.85
C ALA A 302 -0.80 9.19 -16.32
N ASP A 303 -1.61 10.09 -16.89
CA ASP A 303 -1.55 10.53 -18.28
C ASP A 303 -1.17 12.03 -18.42
N PRO A 304 0.13 12.38 -18.53
CA PRO A 304 0.55 13.75 -18.82
C PRO A 304 0.19 14.23 -20.25
N GLY A 305 -0.31 13.34 -21.11
CA GLY A 305 -0.60 13.57 -22.53
C GLY A 305 -2.07 13.74 -22.87
N ALA A 306 -3.00 13.55 -21.93
CA ALA A 306 -4.43 13.83 -22.12
C ALA A 306 -4.73 15.34 -21.95
N LYS A 307 -4.32 16.13 -22.94
CA LYS A 307 -4.92 17.43 -23.27
C LYS A 307 -5.20 17.50 -24.75
#